data_AF-A0A8P4G7C8-F1
#
_entry.id   AF-A0A8P4G7C8-F1
#
_cell.length_a   1.000
_cell.length_b   1.000
_cell.length_c   1.000
_cell.angle_alpha   90.00
_cell.angle_beta   90.00
_cell.angle_gamma   90.00
#
_symmetry.space_group_name_H-M   'P 1'
#
loop_
_entity.id
_entity.type
_entity.pdbx_description
1 polymer ?
#
loop_
_entity_poly.entity_id
_entity_poly.type
_entity_poly.pdbx_seq_one_letter_code
_entity_poly.pdbx_strand_id
1 'polypeptide(L)'
;MTYQFSTDVCVTDRCTDYKLQFERVYSVPGDMAMLNSTLVSPEVFNFTAIPYNITWYDSKTGQEMSNQTGRILVRGETLWFLNATLNDTGEYVSIVRTPTQCYKQATRMVVNQTVAGECGRPVKARQTLTKGVTDKLSCPLKDFMNTLDSYNITSSIKWYRGCVPIVDETGKYSYMDRNKLKIDGVQDQNNSSYTCTLTFTLGGITGSVSETIEAWVTEEYDLVPQVHEPANEIIKAAIGSNFTKRCLVFVPCVGRMPFVDMIWLVKGDFIFTTNPSDRVYTSEERVWSQEVAPKGVWMERLLMISELREEDFNINYTCRAYSARGLPEGYFTLLPADPNILLPIGLVLCGVKVLFISSFIIYYLFKVDIVLWFRRAFPVLYTNKDLDGKLYDAYVAYPLPCAAGYSKDVEAFSIQTLPQVLEQSCSYKLFIPGRDCLPGQSIVDSVEENIQASRRLLLIYTASSFTSKRHTSSTSSNNNNIISKNSNSSENTESMMNNTIFDGSEQVYEDTRQQLECVAAMHRALLEGSLKVVLVELEEITPAQLALFPESVRHLRTKQGAVCWWKYQRPTQRWRTCLRRREHEEKDGQDTDFSPSLSPSFRFWKEIRYHMPVRGKRVVHPERTALLNL
;
A
#
# COMPACT_ATOMS: atom_id res chain seq x y z
N MET A 1 -27.14 94.58 38.53
CA MET A 1 -27.83 93.33 38.14
C MET A 1 -26.79 92.28 37.78
N THR A 2 -26.66 91.21 38.55
CA THR A 2 -26.30 89.88 38.04
C THR A 2 -26.73 88.88 39.10
N TYR A 3 -27.47 87.85 38.68
CA TYR A 3 -28.21 86.98 39.58
C TYR A 3 -27.36 85.84 40.12
N GLN A 4 -27.53 85.57 41.42
CA GLN A 4 -27.03 84.39 42.09
C GLN A 4 -27.96 83.22 41.74
N PHE A 5 -27.53 82.35 40.82
CA PHE A 5 -28.30 81.16 40.46
C PHE A 5 -28.17 80.09 41.55
N SER A 6 -29.23 79.96 42.37
CA SER A 6 -29.52 78.68 43.02
C SER A 6 -29.67 77.63 41.92
N THR A 7 -29.01 76.49 42.08
CA THR A 7 -29.25 75.30 41.26
C THR A 7 -29.88 74.23 42.15
N ASP A 8 -31.14 74.47 42.52
CA ASP A 8 -32.04 73.40 42.93
C ASP A 8 -32.23 72.44 41.75
N VAL A 9 -31.35 71.43 41.67
CA VAL A 9 -31.52 70.31 40.74
C VAL A 9 -32.60 69.41 41.31
N CYS A 10 -33.85 69.73 40.98
CA CYS A 10 -34.97 68.80 41.11
C CYS A 10 -34.73 67.58 40.19
N VAL A 11 -34.02 66.57 40.70
CA VAL A 11 -33.99 65.25 40.08
C VAL A 11 -35.41 64.70 40.14
N THR A 12 -36.05 64.61 38.97
CA THR A 12 -37.31 63.89 38.87
C THR A 12 -37.02 62.40 39.05
N ASP A 13 -37.60 61.81 40.10
CA ASP A 13 -37.21 60.50 40.65
C ASP A 13 -37.68 59.31 39.78
N ARG A 14 -37.23 59.28 38.51
CA ARG A 14 -37.56 58.28 37.50
C ARG A 14 -36.63 57.08 37.59
N CYS A 15 -36.75 56.32 38.68
CA CYS A 15 -36.12 55.01 38.81
C CYS A 15 -36.58 54.06 37.70
N THR A 16 -35.64 53.35 37.07
CA THR A 16 -35.93 52.35 36.02
C THR A 16 -36.73 51.19 36.62
N ASP A 17 -37.88 50.89 36.03
CA ASP A 17 -38.84 49.92 36.56
C ASP A 17 -38.70 48.55 35.88
N TYR A 18 -38.21 47.56 36.62
CA TYR A 18 -38.12 46.16 36.19
C TYR A 18 -39.42 45.37 36.41
N LYS A 19 -40.49 46.04 36.88
CA LYS A 19 -41.82 45.47 37.15
C LYS A 19 -41.75 44.33 38.17
N LEU A 20 -42.62 43.33 38.01
CA LEU A 20 -42.76 42.20 38.94
C LEU A 20 -41.68 41.14 38.67
N GLN A 21 -40.97 40.73 39.72
CA GLN A 21 -40.09 39.56 39.72
C GLN A 21 -40.88 38.30 39.32
N PHE A 22 -40.25 37.42 38.55
CA PHE A 22 -40.86 36.17 38.10
C PHE A 22 -41.17 35.23 39.28
N GLU A 23 -40.19 35.08 40.17
CA GLU A 23 -40.33 34.31 41.41
C GLU A 23 -41.26 35.02 42.39
N ARG A 24 -42.00 34.21 43.16
CA ARG A 24 -42.96 34.68 44.17
C ARG A 24 -42.64 34.03 45.49
N VAL A 25 -42.64 34.83 46.55
CA VAL A 25 -42.45 34.34 47.92
C VAL A 25 -43.78 33.82 48.44
N TYR A 26 -43.97 32.51 48.38
CA TYR A 26 -45.08 31.87 49.07
C TYR A 26 -44.79 31.83 50.59
N SER A 27 -45.83 31.80 51.41
CA SER A 27 -45.75 31.44 52.83
C SER A 27 -47.09 30.93 53.39
N VAL A 28 -47.09 30.53 54.65
CA VAL A 28 -48.27 30.14 55.43
C VAL A 28 -48.32 30.95 56.74
N PRO A 29 -49.50 31.17 57.35
CA PRO A 29 -49.61 31.91 58.60
C PRO A 29 -48.75 31.31 59.71
N GLY A 30 -47.99 32.14 60.43
CA GLY A 30 -47.09 31.71 61.52
C GLY A 30 -45.66 31.40 61.11
N ASP A 31 -45.40 31.02 59.86
CA ASP A 31 -44.04 30.88 59.34
C ASP A 31 -43.41 32.26 59.09
N MET A 32 -42.08 32.33 59.19
CA MET A 32 -41.30 33.48 58.74
C MET A 32 -41.27 33.53 57.21
N ALA A 33 -41.15 34.73 56.65
CA ALA A 33 -40.96 34.93 55.21
C ALA A 33 -39.82 35.92 54.95
N MET A 34 -39.03 35.66 53.92
CA MET A 34 -37.93 36.51 53.46
C MET A 34 -38.23 36.96 52.04
N LEU A 35 -38.12 38.26 51.79
CA LEU A 35 -38.07 38.84 50.45
C LEU A 35 -36.65 39.33 50.20
N ASN A 36 -36.13 38.98 49.04
CA ASN A 36 -34.87 39.47 48.47
C ASN A 36 -35.17 40.20 47.15
N SER A 37 -34.22 40.98 46.64
CA SER A 37 -34.37 41.70 45.37
C SER A 37 -33.39 41.12 44.35
N THR A 38 -33.84 40.76 43.15
CA THR A 38 -32.89 40.29 42.11
C THR A 38 -32.02 41.43 41.60
N LEU A 39 -32.39 42.70 41.86
CA LEU A 39 -31.60 43.88 41.48
C LEU A 39 -30.22 43.92 42.16
N VAL A 40 -30.03 43.25 43.31
CA VAL A 40 -28.72 43.17 43.99
C VAL A 40 -28.00 41.84 43.72
N SER A 41 -28.59 40.94 42.94
CA SER A 41 -27.93 39.70 42.52
C SER A 41 -26.73 40.02 41.62
N PRO A 42 -25.53 39.44 41.88
CA PRO A 42 -24.37 39.61 41.01
C PRO A 42 -24.60 39.19 39.55
N GLU A 43 -25.59 38.33 39.30
CA GLU A 43 -26.00 37.88 37.97
C GLU A 43 -26.74 38.97 37.16
N VAL A 44 -27.35 39.95 37.83
CA VAL A 44 -28.12 41.04 37.21
C VAL A 44 -27.31 42.34 37.24
N PHE A 45 -26.78 42.71 38.41
CA PHE A 45 -25.92 43.88 38.58
C PHE A 45 -24.76 43.54 39.51
N ASN A 46 -23.53 43.60 38.98
CA ASN A 46 -22.34 43.38 39.79
C ASN A 46 -21.94 44.64 40.57
N PHE A 47 -22.56 44.84 41.74
CA PHE A 47 -22.29 45.97 42.62
C PHE A 47 -21.08 45.79 43.56
N THR A 48 -20.19 44.80 43.36
CA THR A 48 -19.06 44.53 44.28
C THR A 48 -18.10 45.71 44.50
N ALA A 49 -18.10 46.70 43.59
CA ALA A 49 -17.26 47.90 43.67
C ALA A 49 -18.07 49.22 43.79
N ILE A 50 -19.41 49.17 43.76
CA ILE A 50 -20.26 50.37 43.75
C ILE A 50 -21.15 50.36 45.00
N PRO A 51 -21.02 51.35 45.91
CA PRO A 51 -21.91 51.43 47.06
C PRO A 51 -23.35 51.70 46.60
N TYR A 52 -24.30 50.94 47.12
CA TYR A 52 -25.72 51.10 46.87
C TYR A 52 -26.50 51.17 48.18
N ASN A 53 -27.66 51.80 48.14
CA ASN A 53 -28.66 51.75 49.21
C ASN A 53 -29.93 51.08 48.66
N ILE A 54 -30.55 50.22 49.45
CA ILE A 54 -31.79 49.51 49.11
C ILE A 54 -32.87 49.84 50.14
N THR A 55 -33.99 50.37 49.68
CA THR A 55 -35.18 50.60 50.50
C THR A 55 -36.37 49.80 49.97
N TRP A 56 -37.28 49.42 50.85
CA TRP A 56 -38.44 48.58 50.55
C TRP A 56 -39.74 49.34 50.81
N TYR A 57 -40.75 49.19 49.96
CA TYR A 57 -42.06 49.83 50.09
C TYR A 57 -43.18 48.82 49.89
N ASP A 58 -44.30 48.96 50.61
CA ASP A 58 -45.54 48.24 50.28
C ASP A 58 -46.25 48.94 49.11
N SER A 59 -46.50 48.22 48.01
CA SER A 59 -47.12 48.77 46.81
C SER A 59 -48.57 49.21 46.99
N LYS A 60 -49.28 48.77 48.03
CA LYS A 60 -50.67 49.16 48.30
C LYS A 60 -50.75 50.47 49.08
N THR A 61 -49.89 50.64 50.08
CA THR A 61 -49.89 51.79 50.99
C THR A 61 -48.91 52.89 50.55
N GLY A 62 -47.91 52.56 49.73
CA GLY A 62 -46.81 53.45 49.38
C GLY A 62 -45.84 53.72 50.54
N GLN A 63 -46.02 53.05 51.68
CA GLN A 63 -45.23 53.28 52.89
C GLN A 63 -43.89 52.55 52.83
N GLU A 64 -42.83 53.20 53.32
CA GLU A 64 -41.51 52.59 53.47
C GLU A 64 -41.51 51.55 54.60
N MET A 65 -41.05 50.35 54.26
CA MET A 65 -40.90 49.24 55.19
C MET A 65 -39.69 49.52 56.10
N SER A 66 -39.93 49.44 57.40
CA SER A 66 -38.92 49.72 58.44
C SER A 66 -39.00 48.67 59.55
N ASN A 67 -38.01 48.66 60.44
CA ASN A 67 -37.94 47.71 61.54
C ASN A 67 -39.09 47.90 62.53
N GLN A 68 -39.95 46.88 62.63
CA GLN A 68 -41.06 46.81 63.57
C GLN A 68 -40.78 45.70 64.57
N THR A 69 -40.49 46.05 65.82
CA THR A 69 -40.22 45.12 66.92
C THR A 69 -41.30 44.04 66.99
N GLY A 70 -40.91 42.77 66.88
CA GLY A 70 -41.86 41.65 66.93
C GLY A 70 -42.43 41.18 65.59
N ARG A 71 -42.36 41.98 64.51
CA ARG A 71 -43.08 41.70 63.24
C ARG A 71 -42.24 41.79 61.97
N ILE A 72 -41.55 42.90 61.74
CA ILE A 72 -40.86 43.19 60.47
C ILE A 72 -39.40 43.56 60.73
N LEU A 73 -38.48 42.97 59.98
CA LEU A 73 -37.05 43.26 60.07
C LEU A 73 -36.46 43.45 58.67
N VAL A 74 -35.98 44.66 58.39
CA VAL A 74 -35.14 44.97 57.24
C VAL A 74 -33.68 44.78 57.67
N ARG A 75 -32.96 43.87 57.01
CA ARG A 75 -31.56 43.56 57.34
C ARG A 75 -30.72 43.43 56.07
N GLY A 76 -29.87 44.42 55.84
CA GLY A 76 -29.12 44.54 54.58
C GLY A 76 -30.10 44.65 53.42
N GLU A 77 -29.98 43.74 52.45
CA GLU A 77 -30.84 43.68 51.27
C GLU A 77 -32.19 42.97 51.47
N THR A 78 -32.39 42.27 52.60
CA THR A 78 -33.58 41.43 52.80
C THR A 78 -34.65 42.08 53.70
N LEU A 79 -35.90 41.83 53.34
CA LEU A 79 -37.09 42.19 54.12
C LEU A 79 -37.69 40.91 54.72
N TRP A 80 -37.70 40.82 56.05
CA TRP A 80 -38.25 39.69 56.80
C TRP A 80 -39.58 40.02 57.45
N PHE A 81 -40.54 39.11 57.29
CA PHE A 81 -41.72 38.99 58.13
C PHE A 81 -41.44 37.90 59.15
N LEU A 82 -41.32 38.28 60.43
CA LEU A 82 -40.99 37.37 61.54
C LEU A 82 -42.17 36.50 61.98
N ASN A 83 -43.37 36.83 61.52
CA ASN A 83 -44.60 36.05 61.63
C ASN A 83 -45.52 36.48 60.47
N ALA A 84 -45.62 35.67 59.42
CA ALA A 84 -46.48 35.98 58.27
C ALA A 84 -47.96 35.83 58.63
N THR A 85 -48.77 36.78 58.16
CA THR A 85 -50.23 36.77 58.31
C THR A 85 -50.90 36.91 56.94
N LEU A 86 -52.17 36.51 56.81
CA LEU A 86 -52.89 36.57 55.52
C LEU A 86 -52.91 38.00 54.92
N ASN A 87 -52.92 39.03 55.77
CA ASN A 87 -52.89 40.44 55.37
C ASN A 87 -51.57 40.88 54.71
N ASP A 88 -50.46 40.20 54.98
CA ASP A 88 -49.14 40.48 54.37
C ASP A 88 -49.05 39.97 52.91
N THR A 89 -50.13 39.40 52.36
CA THR A 89 -50.22 39.06 50.93
C THR A 89 -50.26 40.33 50.08
N GLY A 90 -49.21 40.60 49.32
CA GLY A 90 -49.04 41.86 48.60
C GLY A 90 -47.85 41.87 47.65
N GLU A 91 -47.60 43.04 47.07
CA GLU A 91 -46.42 43.31 46.24
C GLU A 91 -45.57 44.36 46.95
N TYR A 92 -44.30 44.04 47.16
CA TYR A 92 -43.34 44.87 47.89
C TYR A 92 -42.27 45.34 46.92
N VAL A 93 -42.12 46.65 46.78
CA VAL A 93 -41.21 47.29 45.83
C VAL A 93 -39.87 47.51 46.52
N SER A 94 -38.84 46.84 46.03
CA SER A 94 -37.45 47.20 46.33
C SER A 94 -37.00 48.35 45.42
N ILE A 95 -36.31 49.34 45.97
CA ILE A 95 -35.68 50.45 45.23
C ILE A 95 -34.20 50.48 45.57
N VAL A 96 -33.35 50.22 44.57
CA VAL A 96 -31.89 50.23 44.68
C VAL A 96 -31.38 51.54 44.08
N ARG A 97 -30.68 52.34 44.90
CA ARG A 97 -30.05 53.61 44.52
C ARG A 97 -28.54 53.47 44.55
N THR A 98 -27.91 53.74 43.42
CA THR A 98 -26.45 53.91 43.26
C THR A 98 -26.14 55.42 43.14
N PRO A 99 -24.86 55.85 43.13
CA PRO A 99 -24.52 57.27 42.99
C PRO A 99 -24.95 57.92 41.66
N THR A 100 -25.30 57.11 40.65
CA THR A 100 -25.61 57.58 39.29
C THR A 100 -26.96 57.09 38.73
N GLN A 101 -27.52 56.00 39.25
CA GLN A 101 -28.75 55.38 38.74
C GLN A 101 -29.65 54.85 39.86
N CYS A 102 -30.95 54.80 39.58
CA CYS A 102 -31.96 54.20 40.45
C CYS A 102 -32.75 53.12 39.70
N TYR A 103 -32.93 51.97 40.33
CA TYR A 103 -33.70 50.84 39.82
C TYR A 103 -34.78 50.44 40.82
N LYS A 104 -35.94 49.97 40.35
CA LYS A 104 -36.98 49.43 41.21
C LYS A 104 -37.60 48.15 40.64
N GLN A 105 -38.01 47.26 41.52
CA GLN A 105 -38.61 45.96 41.18
C GLN A 105 -39.57 45.53 42.29
N ALA A 106 -40.75 45.05 41.89
CA ALA A 106 -41.77 44.51 42.80
C ALA A 106 -41.56 43.01 43.02
N THR A 107 -41.62 42.56 44.28
CA THR A 107 -41.60 41.15 44.69
C THR A 107 -42.98 40.79 45.23
N ARG A 108 -43.58 39.67 44.79
CA ARG A 108 -44.92 39.26 45.26
C ARG A 108 -44.83 38.26 46.40
N MET A 109 -45.41 38.62 47.54
CA MET A 109 -45.62 37.71 48.68
C MET A 109 -47.05 37.17 48.68
N VAL A 110 -47.20 35.86 48.85
CA VAL A 110 -48.50 35.17 48.87
C VAL A 110 -48.59 34.28 50.10
N VAL A 111 -49.35 34.71 51.11
CA VAL A 111 -49.59 33.93 52.33
C VAL A 111 -50.90 33.15 52.17
N ASN A 112 -50.79 31.84 51.94
CA ASN A 112 -51.94 30.96 51.78
C ASN A 112 -52.25 30.21 53.07
N GLN A 113 -53.53 29.99 53.35
CA GLN A 113 -53.94 29.14 54.47
C GLN A 113 -53.55 27.67 54.20
N THR A 114 -53.14 26.95 55.25
CA THR A 114 -52.81 25.52 55.15
C THR A 114 -54.04 24.70 54.81
N VAL A 115 -53.87 23.66 53.97
CA VAL A 115 -54.96 22.75 53.60
C VAL A 115 -55.32 21.87 54.79
N ALA A 116 -56.62 21.78 55.12
CA ALA A 116 -57.08 21.01 56.28
C ALA A 116 -56.74 19.51 56.14
N GLY A 117 -56.05 18.95 57.14
CA GLY A 117 -55.57 17.56 57.13
C GLY A 117 -54.21 17.37 56.46
N GLU A 118 -53.68 18.38 55.77
CA GLU A 118 -52.29 18.42 55.31
C GLU A 118 -51.45 19.38 56.17
N CYS A 119 -50.14 19.26 56.04
CA CYS A 119 -49.14 20.03 56.77
C CYS A 119 -48.02 20.45 55.82
N GLY A 120 -47.31 21.51 56.20
CA GLY A 120 -46.42 22.21 55.29
C GLY A 120 -47.19 23.13 54.32
N ARG A 121 -46.59 23.37 53.16
CA ARG A 121 -47.08 24.39 52.21
C ARG A 121 -48.09 23.83 51.20
N PRO A 122 -49.15 24.60 50.86
CA PRO A 122 -50.07 24.25 49.77
C PRO A 122 -49.38 24.19 48.40
N VAL A 123 -48.39 25.06 48.17
CA VAL A 123 -47.53 25.02 46.98
C VAL A 123 -46.38 24.06 47.28
N LYS A 124 -46.23 23.01 46.45
CA LYS A 124 -45.26 21.92 46.66
C LYS A 124 -44.25 21.88 45.51
N ALA A 125 -42.97 21.78 45.83
CA ALA A 125 -41.90 21.56 44.86
C ALA A 125 -41.91 20.09 44.40
N ARG A 126 -41.78 19.82 43.10
CA ARG A 126 -41.76 18.43 42.59
C ARG A 126 -40.36 17.87 42.52
N GLN A 127 -40.15 16.66 43.06
CA GLN A 127 -38.90 15.91 42.92
C GLN A 127 -39.21 14.44 42.62
N THR A 128 -38.28 13.76 41.97
CA THR A 128 -38.39 12.33 41.61
C THR A 128 -37.39 11.52 42.42
N LEU A 129 -37.77 10.30 42.77
CA LEU A 129 -36.94 9.30 43.45
C LEU A 129 -36.91 8.03 42.61
N THR A 130 -35.72 7.48 42.36
CA THR A 130 -35.58 6.25 41.59
C THR A 130 -35.83 5.03 42.48
N LYS A 131 -36.76 4.15 42.07
CA LYS A 131 -37.15 2.94 42.82
C LYS A 131 -36.01 1.93 42.95
N GLY A 132 -35.96 1.22 44.07
CA GLY A 132 -35.03 0.11 44.31
C GLY A 132 -33.58 0.52 44.61
N VAL A 133 -33.22 1.79 44.40
CA VAL A 133 -31.88 2.33 44.69
C VAL A 133 -31.89 3.23 45.93
N THR A 134 -30.70 3.72 46.29
CA THR A 134 -30.53 4.78 47.29
C THR A 134 -30.55 6.13 46.58
N ASP A 135 -31.44 7.03 47.01
CA ASP A 135 -31.64 8.33 46.36
C ASP A 135 -31.85 9.43 47.43
N LYS A 136 -32.06 10.70 47.02
CA LYS A 136 -32.15 11.84 47.96
C LYS A 136 -33.13 12.93 47.54
N LEU A 137 -33.81 13.51 48.52
CA LEU A 137 -34.57 14.75 48.36
C LEU A 137 -33.72 15.95 48.79
N SER A 138 -33.83 17.07 48.07
CA SER A 138 -33.12 18.32 48.36
C SER A 138 -34.11 19.39 48.85
N CYS A 139 -33.93 19.93 50.05
CA CYS A 139 -34.83 20.96 50.59
C CYS A 139 -34.66 22.29 49.82
N PRO A 140 -35.74 22.91 49.31
CA PRO A 140 -35.68 24.18 48.58
C PRO A 140 -35.57 25.41 49.51
N LEU A 141 -34.93 25.26 50.68
CA LEU A 141 -34.58 26.35 51.61
C LEU A 141 -33.10 26.73 51.55
N LYS A 142 -32.39 26.38 50.46
CA LYS A 142 -30.95 26.64 50.31
C LYS A 142 -30.62 28.13 50.46
N ASP A 143 -31.42 29.00 49.87
CA ASP A 143 -31.14 30.44 49.88
C ASP A 143 -31.42 31.07 51.25
N PHE A 144 -32.45 30.60 51.96
CA PHE A 144 -32.66 30.93 53.37
C PHE A 144 -31.46 30.53 54.24
N MET A 145 -30.91 29.32 54.04
CA MET A 145 -29.71 28.88 54.77
C MET A 145 -28.49 29.76 54.44
N ASN A 146 -28.23 30.04 53.16
CA ASN A 146 -27.13 30.92 52.74
C ASN A 146 -27.23 32.33 53.36
N THR A 147 -28.44 32.91 53.39
CA THR A 147 -28.68 34.24 53.99
C THR A 147 -28.53 34.23 55.51
N LEU A 148 -28.93 33.15 56.19
CA LEU A 148 -28.74 33.03 57.64
C LEU A 148 -27.26 32.82 58.00
N ASP A 149 -26.55 32.01 57.23
CA ASP A 149 -25.10 31.82 57.39
C ASP A 149 -24.34 33.16 57.15
N SER A 150 -24.73 33.98 56.17
CA SER A 150 -24.13 35.32 55.95
C SER A 150 -24.40 36.32 57.08
N TYR A 151 -25.47 36.10 57.86
CA TYR A 151 -25.77 36.84 59.09
C TYR A 151 -25.12 36.25 60.35
N ASN A 152 -24.32 35.18 60.21
CA ASN A 152 -23.76 34.36 61.29
C ASN A 152 -24.83 33.79 62.24
N ILE A 153 -26.01 33.44 61.70
CA ILE A 153 -27.12 32.86 62.46
C ILE A 153 -27.13 31.34 62.28
N THR A 154 -26.98 30.62 63.39
CA THR A 154 -27.13 29.16 63.38
C THR A 154 -28.59 28.78 63.13
N SER A 155 -28.80 27.83 62.22
CA SER A 155 -30.11 27.28 61.87
C SER A 155 -30.09 25.76 61.96
N SER A 156 -31.24 25.15 62.23
CA SER A 156 -31.40 23.69 62.27
C SER A 156 -32.58 23.24 61.42
N ILE A 157 -32.37 22.23 60.59
CA ILE A 157 -33.40 21.65 59.72
C ILE A 157 -34.01 20.41 60.39
N LYS A 158 -35.32 20.21 60.18
CA LYS A 158 -36.03 18.97 60.51
C LYS A 158 -36.84 18.53 59.30
N TRP A 159 -36.97 17.22 59.10
CA TRP A 159 -37.75 16.67 58.01
C TRP A 159 -38.96 15.89 58.53
N TYR A 160 -40.06 15.99 57.80
CA TYR A 160 -41.33 15.34 58.08
C TYR A 160 -41.80 14.61 56.81
N ARG A 161 -42.48 13.48 56.97
CA ARG A 161 -43.16 12.76 55.89
C ARG A 161 -44.65 12.81 56.18
N GLY A 162 -45.41 13.49 55.33
CA GLY A 162 -46.64 14.13 55.77
C GLY A 162 -46.37 14.91 57.05
N CYS A 163 -47.13 14.64 58.10
CA CYS A 163 -47.06 15.38 59.37
C CYS A 163 -46.26 14.67 60.46
N VAL A 164 -45.62 13.54 60.13
CA VAL A 164 -44.84 12.74 61.08
C VAL A 164 -43.36 13.12 60.95
N PRO A 165 -42.66 13.50 62.05
CA PRO A 165 -41.24 13.77 61.99
C PRO A 165 -40.46 12.51 61.63
N ILE A 166 -39.45 12.65 60.76
CA ILE A 166 -38.57 11.55 60.38
C ILE A 166 -37.51 11.41 61.46
N VAL A 167 -37.66 10.39 62.30
CA VAL A 167 -36.69 9.98 63.32
C VAL A 167 -35.87 8.81 62.76
N ASP A 168 -34.54 8.92 62.81
CA ASP A 168 -33.65 7.88 62.28
C ASP A 168 -33.48 6.74 63.29
N GLU A 169 -34.45 5.83 63.31
CA GLU A 169 -34.44 4.64 64.18
C GLU A 169 -33.93 3.38 63.46
N THR A 170 -33.69 3.45 62.14
CA THR A 170 -33.47 2.27 61.28
C THR A 170 -32.36 2.42 60.24
N GLY A 171 -31.73 3.60 60.11
CA GLY A 171 -30.75 3.89 59.06
C GLY A 171 -31.36 4.10 57.67
N LYS A 172 -32.68 3.94 57.50
CA LYS A 172 -33.36 4.14 56.21
C LYS A 172 -33.32 5.61 55.74
N TYR A 173 -33.26 6.55 56.68
CA TYR A 173 -33.27 7.99 56.41
C TYR A 173 -32.07 8.62 57.07
N SER A 174 -31.22 9.30 56.29
CA SER A 174 -30.05 9.99 56.84
C SER A 174 -29.89 11.40 56.29
N TYR A 175 -29.41 12.32 57.12
CA TYR A 175 -29.22 13.71 56.76
C TYR A 175 -27.87 13.91 56.06
N MET A 176 -27.89 14.47 54.85
CA MET A 176 -26.71 14.82 54.07
C MET A 176 -26.61 16.33 53.86
N ASP A 177 -25.38 16.85 53.80
CA ASP A 177 -25.05 18.22 53.35
C ASP A 177 -25.87 19.35 53.99
N ARG A 178 -26.33 19.18 55.25
CA ARG A 178 -27.33 20.00 55.97
C ARG A 178 -28.70 20.15 55.30
N ASN A 179 -28.86 20.00 53.99
CA ASN A 179 -30.11 20.31 53.28
C ASN A 179 -30.72 19.15 52.48
N LYS A 180 -30.15 17.93 52.55
CA LYS A 180 -30.64 16.76 51.82
C LYS A 180 -31.06 15.64 52.77
N LEU A 181 -32.11 14.93 52.38
CA LEU A 181 -32.57 13.70 53.02
C LEU A 181 -32.25 12.52 52.09
N LYS A 182 -31.28 11.69 52.47
CA LYS A 182 -30.96 10.42 51.80
C LYS A 182 -31.97 9.37 52.24
N ILE A 183 -32.48 8.61 51.28
CA ILE A 183 -33.46 7.54 51.46
C ILE A 183 -32.87 6.25 50.90
N ASP A 184 -32.59 5.29 51.78
CA ASP A 184 -31.97 4.03 51.39
C ASP A 184 -33.05 3.02 50.99
N GLY A 185 -32.89 2.42 49.80
CA GLY A 185 -33.85 1.48 49.23
C GLY A 185 -35.24 2.07 49.04
N VAL A 186 -35.37 3.04 48.13
CA VAL A 186 -36.63 3.69 47.76
C VAL A 186 -37.68 2.65 47.32
N GLN A 187 -38.87 2.69 47.92
CA GLN A 187 -40.00 1.82 47.59
C GLN A 187 -41.22 2.65 47.15
N ASP A 188 -42.25 2.03 46.57
CA ASP A 188 -43.46 2.75 46.14
C ASP A 188 -44.13 3.54 47.28
N GLN A 189 -44.04 3.06 48.53
CA GLN A 189 -44.59 3.80 49.69
C GLN A 189 -43.86 5.13 49.94
N ASN A 190 -42.64 5.31 49.43
CA ASN A 190 -41.90 6.57 49.53
C ASN A 190 -42.52 7.69 48.67
N ASN A 191 -43.46 7.40 47.76
CA ASN A 191 -44.26 8.40 47.06
C ASN A 191 -45.19 9.12 48.05
N SER A 192 -44.84 10.36 48.40
CA SER A 192 -45.44 11.07 49.53
C SER A 192 -45.05 12.56 49.53
N SER A 193 -45.72 13.37 50.35
CA SER A 193 -45.25 14.71 50.67
C SER A 193 -44.15 14.66 51.74
N TYR A 194 -43.07 15.41 51.53
CA TYR A 194 -41.99 15.59 52.50
C TYR A 194 -41.84 17.07 52.80
N THR A 195 -41.97 17.45 54.07
CA THR A 195 -41.79 18.85 54.50
C THR A 195 -40.45 18.99 55.19
N CYS A 196 -39.64 19.95 54.76
CA CYS A 196 -38.44 20.36 55.46
C CYS A 196 -38.71 21.69 56.17
N THR A 197 -38.43 21.75 57.47
CA THR A 197 -38.62 22.94 58.31
C THR A 197 -37.28 23.41 58.82
N LEU A 198 -36.87 24.60 58.41
CA LEU A 198 -35.71 25.31 58.94
C LEU A 198 -36.14 26.12 60.16
N THR A 199 -35.38 26.05 61.24
CA THR A 199 -35.63 26.77 62.50
C THR A 199 -34.41 27.58 62.90
N PHE A 200 -34.62 28.83 63.31
CA PHE A 200 -33.55 29.78 63.65
C PHE A 200 -34.09 30.93 64.51
N THR A 201 -33.19 31.72 65.08
CA THR A 201 -33.53 32.91 65.87
C THR A 201 -33.08 34.18 65.14
N LEU A 202 -34.03 35.06 64.80
CA LEU A 202 -33.79 36.31 64.08
C LEU A 202 -34.54 37.46 64.78
N GLY A 203 -33.85 38.58 65.00
CA GLY A 203 -34.46 39.74 65.69
C GLY A 203 -34.90 39.46 67.13
N GLY A 204 -34.31 38.45 67.80
CA GLY A 204 -34.73 37.98 69.13
C GLY A 204 -35.93 37.03 69.14
N ILE A 205 -36.52 36.74 67.98
CA ILE A 205 -37.66 35.82 67.83
C ILE A 205 -37.15 34.51 67.25
N THR A 206 -37.54 33.38 67.84
CA THR A 206 -37.31 32.05 67.26
C THR A 206 -38.52 31.66 66.44
N GLY A 207 -38.30 31.31 65.17
CA GLY A 207 -39.36 30.93 64.25
C GLY A 207 -38.93 29.85 63.26
N SER A 208 -39.84 29.53 62.35
CA SER A 208 -39.65 28.51 61.32
C SER A 208 -39.89 29.05 59.93
N VAL A 209 -39.26 28.42 58.94
CA VAL A 209 -39.68 28.46 57.53
C VAL A 209 -39.80 27.01 57.09
N SER A 210 -40.97 26.62 56.60
CA SER A 210 -41.22 25.29 56.06
C SER A 210 -41.33 25.32 54.54
N GLU A 211 -40.83 24.28 53.88
CA GLU A 211 -41.03 24.02 52.46
C GLU A 211 -41.47 22.58 52.25
N THR A 212 -42.27 22.32 51.21
CA THR A 212 -42.89 21.00 51.00
C THR A 212 -42.64 20.47 49.61
N ILE A 213 -42.22 19.21 49.54
CA ILE A 213 -41.84 18.50 48.33
C ILE A 213 -42.88 17.42 48.05
N GLU A 214 -43.44 17.43 46.85
CA GLU A 214 -44.19 16.32 46.28
C GLU A 214 -43.18 15.36 45.62
N ALA A 215 -42.90 14.24 46.29
CA ALA A 215 -41.89 13.27 45.84
C ALA A 215 -42.53 12.09 45.12
N TRP A 216 -42.26 11.92 43.83
CA TRP A 216 -42.77 10.81 43.02
C TRP A 216 -41.71 9.71 42.86
N VAL A 217 -42.10 8.46 43.09
CA VAL A 217 -41.22 7.29 42.88
C VAL A 217 -41.39 6.81 41.44
N THR A 218 -40.28 6.64 40.73
CA THR A 218 -40.25 6.20 39.33
C THR A 218 -39.30 5.02 39.12
N GLU A 219 -39.62 4.16 38.17
CA GLU A 219 -38.72 3.10 37.66
C GLU A 219 -37.86 3.59 36.48
N GLU A 220 -38.03 4.85 36.07
CA GLU A 220 -37.18 5.50 35.08
C GLU A 220 -35.79 5.80 35.64
N TYR A 221 -34.76 5.44 34.88
CA TYR A 221 -33.38 5.79 35.20
C TYR A 221 -32.53 5.94 33.94
N ASP A 222 -31.44 6.70 34.07
CA ASP A 222 -30.38 6.87 33.09
C ASP A 222 -29.02 6.69 33.77
N LEU A 223 -28.15 5.86 33.16
CA LEU A 223 -26.78 5.65 33.63
C LEU A 223 -25.78 6.51 32.85
N VAL A 224 -24.51 6.46 33.26
CA VAL A 224 -23.41 7.11 32.54
C VAL A 224 -23.37 6.60 31.09
N PRO A 225 -23.27 7.47 30.07
CA PRO A 225 -23.10 7.04 28.68
C PRO A 225 -21.84 6.18 28.50
N GLN A 226 -21.81 5.39 27.43
CA GLN A 226 -20.71 4.48 27.10
C GLN A 226 -20.29 4.76 25.66
N VAL A 227 -19.12 5.36 25.47
CA VAL A 227 -18.56 5.60 24.12
C VAL A 227 -18.00 4.27 23.61
N HIS A 228 -18.64 3.72 22.57
CA HIS A 228 -18.20 2.50 21.89
C HIS A 228 -17.26 2.80 20.72
N GLU A 229 -17.52 3.89 20.00
CA GLU A 229 -16.64 4.39 18.93
C GLU A 229 -16.51 5.92 19.04
N PRO A 230 -15.32 6.50 18.79
CA PRO A 230 -14.07 5.83 18.43
C PRO A 230 -13.38 5.18 19.66
N ALA A 231 -12.67 4.08 19.45
CA ALA A 231 -12.11 3.25 20.53
C ALA A 231 -10.61 3.52 20.79
N ASN A 232 -10.22 4.80 20.89
CA ASN A 232 -8.83 5.25 21.11
C ASN A 232 -7.85 4.67 20.07
N GLU A 233 -8.27 4.72 18.80
CA GLU A 233 -7.68 4.01 17.67
C GLU A 233 -6.87 4.91 16.72
N ILE A 234 -5.98 4.30 15.93
CA ILE A 234 -5.16 5.00 14.93
C ILE A 234 -5.61 4.54 13.55
N ILE A 235 -6.00 5.48 12.69
CA ILE A 235 -6.58 5.20 11.36
C ILE A 235 -5.64 5.76 10.29
N LYS A 236 -5.23 4.91 9.34
CA LYS A 236 -4.45 5.35 8.17
C LYS A 236 -5.38 5.81 7.05
N ALA A 237 -5.14 7.00 6.50
CA ALA A 237 -5.94 7.58 5.42
C ALA A 237 -5.05 8.30 4.38
N ALA A 238 -5.56 8.45 3.15
CA ALA A 238 -4.84 9.11 2.08
C ALA A 238 -5.09 10.64 2.11
N ILE A 239 -4.07 11.43 1.81
CA ILE A 239 -4.23 12.87 1.59
C ILE A 239 -5.12 13.08 0.37
N GLY A 240 -6.06 14.03 0.44
CA GLY A 240 -7.02 14.34 -0.62
C GLY A 240 -8.22 13.39 -0.73
N SER A 241 -8.30 12.32 0.08
CA SER A 241 -9.52 11.51 0.15
C SER A 241 -10.57 12.13 1.07
N ASN A 242 -11.84 11.80 0.85
CA ASN A 242 -12.89 12.05 1.83
C ASN A 242 -12.74 11.09 3.01
N PHE A 243 -13.17 11.52 4.18
CA PHE A 243 -13.10 10.73 5.41
C PHE A 243 -14.39 10.87 6.21
N THR A 244 -14.79 9.79 6.87
CA THR A 244 -15.97 9.79 7.75
C THR A 244 -15.71 8.86 8.92
N LYS A 245 -15.93 9.34 10.14
CA LYS A 245 -15.84 8.53 11.36
C LYS A 245 -17.11 8.66 12.17
N ARG A 246 -17.61 7.51 12.61
CA ARG A 246 -18.72 7.39 13.55
C ARG A 246 -18.25 7.68 14.97
N CYS A 247 -19.01 8.51 15.68
CA CYS A 247 -19.13 8.39 17.12
C CYS A 247 -20.38 7.60 17.45
N LEU A 248 -20.25 6.57 18.28
CA LEU A 248 -21.34 5.69 18.69
C LEU A 248 -21.35 5.60 20.21
N VAL A 249 -22.47 5.99 20.82
CA VAL A 249 -22.65 6.03 22.27
C VAL A 249 -23.86 5.20 22.64
N PHE A 250 -23.72 4.36 23.66
CA PHE A 250 -24.83 3.65 24.28
C PHE A 250 -25.14 4.25 25.65
N VAL A 251 -26.40 4.51 25.94
CA VAL A 251 -26.85 5.00 27.24
C VAL A 251 -27.81 3.97 27.83
N PRO A 252 -27.40 3.22 28.87
CA PRO A 252 -28.31 2.31 29.56
C PRO A 252 -29.38 3.13 30.29
N CYS A 253 -30.64 2.94 29.92
CA CYS A 253 -31.77 3.68 30.48
C CYS A 253 -33.10 2.92 30.33
N VAL A 254 -34.09 3.31 31.14
CA VAL A 254 -35.45 2.75 31.12
C VAL A 254 -36.48 3.87 31.20
N GLY A 255 -37.53 3.76 30.39
CA GLY A 255 -38.74 4.60 30.40
C GLY A 255 -38.57 6.04 29.89
N ARG A 256 -37.43 6.68 30.15
CA ARG A 256 -37.14 8.07 29.74
C ARG A 256 -35.97 8.15 28.75
N MET A 257 -36.10 9.03 27.75
CA MET A 257 -34.99 9.42 26.88
C MET A 257 -33.94 10.19 27.69
N PRO A 258 -32.66 9.77 27.72
CA PRO A 258 -31.62 10.44 28.49
C PRO A 258 -31.20 11.75 27.81
N PHE A 259 -30.82 12.74 28.61
CA PHE A 259 -30.26 14.00 28.10
C PHE A 259 -28.76 13.86 27.95
N VAL A 260 -28.32 13.65 26.71
CA VAL A 260 -26.92 13.53 26.32
C VAL A 260 -26.71 14.37 25.07
N ASP A 261 -25.61 15.12 25.00
CA ASP A 261 -25.19 15.85 23.79
C ASP A 261 -23.86 15.28 23.29
N MET A 262 -23.82 14.84 22.03
CA MET A 262 -22.65 14.24 21.39
C MET A 262 -21.90 15.29 20.56
N ILE A 263 -20.70 15.67 21.01
CA ILE A 263 -19.91 16.73 20.38
C ILE A 263 -18.53 16.18 19.97
N TRP A 264 -18.09 16.55 18.76
CA TRP A 264 -16.73 16.32 18.28
C TRP A 264 -15.82 17.51 18.63
N LEU A 265 -14.64 17.20 19.16
CA LEU A 265 -13.60 18.16 19.51
C LEU A 265 -12.31 17.88 18.74
N VAL A 266 -11.64 18.94 18.31
CA VAL A 266 -10.33 18.88 17.62
C VAL A 266 -9.44 19.97 18.19
N LYS A 267 -8.25 19.60 18.69
CA LYS A 267 -7.30 20.53 19.35
C LYS A 267 -7.88 21.32 20.55
N GLY A 268 -9.07 20.93 21.04
CA GLY A 268 -9.81 21.63 22.11
C GLY A 268 -11.02 22.43 21.61
N ASP A 269 -11.09 22.73 20.31
CA ASP A 269 -12.20 23.45 19.68
C ASP A 269 -13.36 22.51 19.34
N PHE A 270 -14.59 23.01 19.43
CA PHE A 270 -15.81 22.27 19.16
C PHE A 270 -16.23 22.35 17.69
N ILE A 271 -16.62 21.22 17.09
CA ILE A 271 -17.19 21.16 15.74
C ILE A 271 -18.71 21.13 15.85
N PHE A 272 -19.35 22.29 15.64
CA PHE A 272 -20.81 22.41 15.63
C PHE A 272 -21.44 22.47 14.23
N THR A 273 -20.67 22.77 13.17
CA THR A 273 -21.24 22.93 11.84
C THR A 273 -21.83 21.63 11.31
N THR A 274 -23.07 21.70 10.80
CA THR A 274 -23.74 20.62 10.05
C THR A 274 -23.85 20.93 8.55
N ASN A 275 -23.38 22.08 8.09
CA ASN A 275 -23.41 22.50 6.69
C ASN A 275 -22.40 21.67 5.85
N PRO A 276 -22.85 20.90 4.83
CA PRO A 276 -21.94 20.15 3.95
C PRO A 276 -21.03 21.02 3.07
N SER A 277 -21.24 22.35 3.05
CA SER A 277 -20.34 23.31 2.38
C SER A 277 -19.02 23.50 3.12
N ASP A 278 -18.98 23.23 4.43
CA ASP A 278 -17.76 23.32 5.22
C ASP A 278 -16.87 22.09 4.95
N ARG A 279 -15.55 22.24 5.07
CA ARG A 279 -14.62 21.11 4.85
C ARG A 279 -14.77 20.01 5.91
N VAL A 280 -15.06 20.41 7.14
CA VAL A 280 -15.22 19.54 8.32
C VAL A 280 -16.57 19.86 8.95
N TYR A 281 -17.47 18.88 9.02
CA TYR A 281 -18.82 19.05 9.53
C TYR A 281 -19.30 17.77 10.22
N THR A 282 -20.42 17.87 10.95
CA THR A 282 -21.06 16.74 11.62
C THR A 282 -22.42 16.43 11.01
N SER A 283 -22.87 15.17 11.12
CA SER A 283 -24.26 14.83 10.83
C SER A 283 -25.21 15.37 11.90
N GLU A 284 -26.50 15.39 11.58
CA GLU A 284 -27.55 15.32 12.59
C GLU A 284 -27.37 14.06 13.45
N GLU A 285 -27.83 14.13 14.69
CA GLU A 285 -27.77 13.03 15.64
C GLU A 285 -28.86 12.00 15.33
N ARG A 286 -28.50 10.71 15.34
CA ARG A 286 -29.42 9.60 15.15
C ARG A 286 -29.58 8.83 16.44
N VAL A 287 -30.82 8.61 16.85
CA VAL A 287 -31.16 8.02 18.14
C VAL A 287 -32.10 6.84 17.93
N TRP A 288 -31.80 5.68 18.51
CA TRP A 288 -32.69 4.51 18.48
C TRP A 288 -32.64 3.70 19.78
N SER A 289 -33.78 3.13 20.17
CA SER A 289 -33.89 2.32 21.40
C SER A 289 -33.40 0.89 21.19
N GLN A 290 -32.90 0.30 22.28
CA GLN A 290 -32.63 -1.13 22.41
C GLN A 290 -33.51 -1.71 23.52
N GLU A 291 -34.46 -2.57 23.16
CA GLU A 291 -35.37 -3.22 24.11
C GLU A 291 -34.79 -4.49 24.74
N VAL A 292 -33.79 -5.10 24.08
CA VAL A 292 -33.05 -6.28 24.57
C VAL A 292 -32.09 -5.85 25.68
N ALA A 293 -31.98 -6.65 26.75
CA ALA A 293 -31.10 -6.35 27.88
C ALA A 293 -29.61 -6.30 27.46
N PRO A 294 -28.82 -5.29 27.88
CA PRO A 294 -29.22 -4.13 28.70
C PRO A 294 -30.13 -3.18 27.91
N LYS A 295 -31.24 -2.76 28.54
CA LYS A 295 -32.14 -1.75 27.95
C LYS A 295 -31.44 -0.40 27.91
N GLY A 296 -31.67 0.35 26.84
CA GLY A 296 -31.09 1.67 26.67
C GLY A 296 -31.35 2.28 25.31
N VAL A 297 -30.59 3.31 25.00
CA VAL A 297 -30.66 4.07 23.76
C VAL A 297 -29.27 4.17 23.16
N TRP A 298 -29.18 3.93 21.85
CA TRP A 298 -28.01 4.20 21.04
C TRP A 298 -28.13 5.59 20.41
N MET A 299 -27.02 6.30 20.37
CA MET A 299 -26.86 7.62 19.78
C MET A 299 -25.65 7.60 18.83
N GLU A 300 -25.85 8.04 17.59
CA GLU A 300 -24.82 8.10 16.54
C GLU A 300 -24.67 9.53 16.04
N ARG A 301 -23.42 10.00 15.94
CA ARG A 301 -23.08 11.25 15.25
C ARG A 301 -21.82 11.07 14.40
N LEU A 302 -21.94 11.32 13.10
CA LEU A 302 -20.84 11.17 12.15
C LEU A 302 -20.04 12.47 12.07
N LEU A 303 -18.72 12.35 12.11
CA LEU A 303 -17.79 13.40 11.66
C LEU A 303 -17.48 13.15 10.19
N MET A 304 -17.64 14.16 9.35
CA MET A 304 -17.37 14.13 7.92
C MET A 304 -16.30 15.16 7.57
N ILE A 305 -15.28 14.72 6.82
CA ILE A 305 -14.23 15.57 6.26
C ILE A 305 -14.26 15.36 4.75
N SER A 306 -14.57 16.41 3.98
CA SER A 306 -14.73 16.30 2.52
C SER A 306 -13.40 16.05 1.80
N GLU A 307 -12.32 16.64 2.31
CA GLU A 307 -10.95 16.51 1.80
C GLU A 307 -9.97 16.52 2.98
N LEU A 308 -9.20 15.43 3.13
CA LEU A 308 -8.11 15.33 4.11
C LEU A 308 -6.87 16.12 3.65
N ARG A 309 -6.39 17.00 4.51
CA ARG A 309 -5.20 17.85 4.31
C ARG A 309 -4.12 17.50 5.32
N GLU A 310 -2.88 17.95 5.08
CA GLU A 310 -1.74 17.72 5.98
C GLU A 310 -2.02 18.20 7.42
N GLU A 311 -2.82 19.25 7.59
CA GLU A 311 -3.26 19.81 8.89
C GLU A 311 -4.18 18.88 9.73
N ASP A 312 -4.79 17.87 9.10
CA ASP A 312 -5.70 16.89 9.70
C ASP A 312 -4.97 15.63 10.21
N PHE A 313 -3.69 15.45 9.88
CA PHE A 313 -2.90 14.28 10.29
C PHE A 313 -2.11 14.56 11.57
N ASN A 314 -1.80 13.50 12.33
CA ASN A 314 -1.10 13.55 13.61
C ASN A 314 -1.81 14.37 14.71
N ILE A 315 -3.12 14.58 14.58
CA ILE A 315 -3.96 15.25 15.58
C ILE A 315 -5.03 14.31 16.11
N ASN A 316 -5.53 14.61 17.31
CA ASN A 316 -6.60 13.85 17.96
C ASN A 316 -7.98 14.46 17.65
N TYR A 317 -8.86 13.61 17.14
CA TYR A 317 -10.28 13.88 17.00
C TYR A 317 -11.00 13.14 18.14
N THR A 318 -11.59 13.89 19.07
CA THR A 318 -12.24 13.33 20.27
C THR A 318 -13.74 13.47 20.15
N CYS A 319 -14.49 12.39 20.27
CA CYS A 319 -15.91 12.47 20.54
C CYS A 319 -16.14 12.42 22.05
N ARG A 320 -16.94 13.34 22.58
CA ARG A 320 -17.33 13.39 23.99
C ARG A 320 -18.84 13.45 24.10
N ALA A 321 -19.40 12.61 24.97
CA ALA A 321 -20.81 12.63 25.31
C ALA A 321 -21.00 13.43 26.60
N TYR A 322 -21.74 14.53 26.53
CA TYR A 322 -22.01 15.41 27.66
C TYR A 322 -23.30 14.96 28.36
N SER A 323 -23.19 14.44 29.59
CA SER A 323 -24.34 14.06 30.42
C SER A 323 -24.18 14.55 31.85
N ALA A 324 -25.30 14.81 32.53
CA ALA A 324 -25.33 15.07 33.97
C ALA A 324 -24.80 13.89 34.81
N ARG A 325 -24.71 12.68 34.23
CA ARG A 325 -24.15 11.48 34.88
C ARG A 325 -22.63 11.35 34.70
N GLY A 326 -22.04 12.02 33.70
CA GLY A 326 -20.60 11.96 33.41
C GLY A 326 -20.26 12.44 32.01
N LEU A 327 -18.96 12.61 31.74
CA LEU A 327 -18.43 13.08 30.45
C LEU A 327 -17.47 12.05 29.83
N PRO A 328 -17.95 10.85 29.43
CA PRO A 328 -17.12 9.86 28.77
C PRO A 328 -16.71 10.35 27.37
N GLU A 329 -15.51 9.97 26.96
CA GLU A 329 -14.91 10.35 25.68
C GLU A 329 -14.14 9.18 25.06
N GLY A 330 -14.02 9.23 23.73
CA GLY A 330 -13.14 8.39 22.95
C GLY A 330 -12.53 9.21 21.83
N TYR A 331 -11.29 8.90 21.45
CA TYR A 331 -10.59 9.62 20.38
C TYR A 331 -10.11 8.71 19.25
N PHE A 332 -9.74 9.32 18.13
CA PHE A 332 -8.92 8.67 17.10
C PHE A 332 -7.84 9.62 16.58
N THR A 333 -6.79 9.06 15.98
CA THR A 333 -5.71 9.83 15.34
C THR A 333 -5.55 9.39 13.89
N LEU A 334 -5.47 10.36 12.98
CA LEU A 334 -5.20 10.12 11.56
C LEU A 334 -3.70 10.06 11.30
N LEU A 335 -3.25 9.01 10.61
CA LEU A 335 -1.91 8.90 10.04
C LEU A 335 -1.97 8.81 8.51
N PRO A 336 -0.95 9.30 7.79
CA PRO A 336 -0.88 9.14 6.34
C PRO A 336 -0.79 7.65 5.97
N ALA A 337 -1.44 7.28 4.86
CA ALA A 337 -1.35 5.94 4.28
C ALA A 337 0.09 5.60 3.84
N ASP A 338 0.47 4.33 3.99
CA ASP A 338 1.81 3.86 3.60
C ASP A 338 2.01 3.99 2.07
N PRO A 339 3.20 4.41 1.59
CA PRO A 339 3.45 4.55 0.16
C PRO A 339 3.40 3.19 -0.56
N ASN A 340 2.82 3.15 -1.75
CA ASN A 340 2.68 1.93 -2.56
C ASN A 340 4.02 1.49 -3.20
N ILE A 341 4.92 0.91 -2.40
CA ILE A 341 6.28 0.50 -2.84
C ILE A 341 6.26 -0.68 -3.84
N LEU A 342 5.14 -1.39 -3.98
CA LEU A 342 5.04 -2.57 -4.85
C LEU A 342 5.28 -2.25 -6.35
N LEU A 343 4.82 -1.07 -6.81
CA LEU A 343 4.93 -0.64 -8.20
C LEU A 343 6.39 -0.33 -8.62
N PRO A 344 7.18 0.49 -7.89
CA PRO A 344 8.59 0.69 -8.21
C PRO A 344 9.42 -0.60 -8.07
N ILE A 345 9.13 -1.46 -7.09
CA ILE A 345 9.80 -2.77 -6.96
C ILE A 345 9.54 -3.64 -8.21
N GLY A 346 8.29 -3.71 -8.68
CA GLY A 346 7.94 -4.43 -9.91
C GLY A 346 8.66 -3.93 -11.16
N LEU A 347 8.75 -2.61 -11.34
CA LEU A 347 9.47 -1.98 -12.45
C LEU A 347 10.96 -2.32 -12.45
N VAL A 348 11.63 -2.24 -11.29
CA VAL A 348 13.06 -2.56 -11.16
C VAL A 348 13.32 -4.03 -11.48
N LEU A 349 12.52 -4.95 -10.92
CA LEU A 349 12.67 -6.39 -11.18
C LEU A 349 12.42 -6.76 -12.65
N CYS A 350 11.45 -6.13 -13.30
CA CYS A 350 11.22 -6.30 -14.74
C CYS A 350 12.40 -5.77 -15.58
N GLY A 351 12.92 -4.58 -15.27
CA GLY A 351 14.09 -4.02 -15.96
C GLY A 351 15.32 -4.93 -15.86
N VAL A 352 15.61 -5.46 -14.68
CA VAL A 352 16.69 -6.42 -14.46
C VAL A 352 16.52 -7.68 -15.31
N LYS A 353 15.31 -8.28 -15.36
CA LYS A 353 15.05 -9.46 -16.21
C LYS A 353 15.26 -9.18 -17.69
N VAL A 354 14.82 -8.02 -18.20
CA VAL A 354 15.01 -7.63 -19.61
C VAL A 354 16.51 -7.48 -19.94
N LEU A 355 17.31 -6.91 -19.04
CA LEU A 355 18.77 -6.80 -19.20
C LEU A 355 19.47 -8.17 -19.21
N PHE A 356 19.06 -9.12 -18.35
CA PHE A 356 19.61 -10.48 -18.39
C PHE A 356 19.26 -11.21 -19.70
N ILE A 357 18.01 -11.09 -20.17
CA ILE A 357 17.57 -11.72 -21.43
C ILE A 357 18.29 -11.11 -22.64
N SER A 358 18.42 -9.78 -22.70
CA SER A 358 19.12 -9.11 -23.82
C SER A 358 20.62 -9.44 -23.84
N SER A 359 21.28 -9.47 -22.67
CA SER A 359 22.67 -9.91 -22.53
C SER A 359 22.87 -11.35 -23.02
N PHE A 360 21.96 -12.27 -22.65
CA PHE A 360 21.97 -13.66 -23.12
C PHE A 360 21.83 -13.72 -24.65
N ILE A 361 20.85 -13.02 -25.24
CA ILE A 361 20.65 -12.97 -26.69
C ILE A 361 21.90 -12.44 -27.42
N ILE A 362 22.50 -11.35 -26.93
CA ILE A 362 23.73 -10.77 -27.49
C ILE A 362 24.88 -11.79 -27.43
N TYR A 363 25.05 -12.50 -26.31
CA TYR A 363 26.07 -13.54 -26.17
C TYR A 363 25.91 -14.66 -27.21
N TYR A 364 24.69 -15.17 -27.45
CA TYR A 364 24.48 -16.23 -28.44
C TYR A 364 24.69 -15.76 -29.88
N LEU A 365 24.23 -14.55 -30.23
CA LEU A 365 24.40 -13.99 -31.58
C LEU A 365 25.87 -13.71 -31.92
N PHE A 366 26.64 -13.18 -30.95
CA PHE A 366 28.03 -12.78 -31.17
C PHE A 366 29.06 -13.79 -30.63
N LYS A 367 28.66 -14.99 -30.19
CA LYS A 367 29.56 -16.00 -29.59
C LYS A 367 30.85 -16.23 -30.38
N VAL A 368 30.75 -16.40 -31.70
CA VAL A 368 31.92 -16.61 -32.57
C VAL A 368 32.79 -15.36 -32.64
N ASP A 369 32.18 -14.18 -32.74
CA ASP A 369 32.89 -12.89 -32.82
C ASP A 369 33.58 -12.52 -31.51
N ILE A 370 32.92 -12.73 -30.36
CA ILE A 370 33.50 -12.54 -29.02
C ILE A 370 34.72 -13.46 -28.85
N VAL A 371 34.63 -14.74 -29.22
CA VAL A 371 35.76 -15.67 -29.09
C VAL A 371 36.91 -15.33 -30.05
N LEU A 372 36.62 -14.97 -31.30
CA LEU A 372 37.66 -14.56 -32.26
C LEU A 372 38.32 -13.23 -31.86
N TRP A 373 37.56 -12.28 -31.33
CA TRP A 373 38.09 -11.03 -30.78
C TRP A 373 38.93 -11.28 -29.53
N PHE A 374 38.46 -12.10 -28.60
CA PHE A 374 39.17 -12.42 -27.35
C PHE A 374 40.51 -13.13 -27.63
N ARG A 375 40.55 -14.09 -28.58
CA ARG A 375 41.79 -14.71 -29.08
C ARG A 375 42.79 -13.69 -29.65
N ARG A 376 42.31 -12.60 -30.27
CA ARG A 376 43.15 -11.52 -30.83
C ARG A 376 43.59 -10.49 -29.79
N ALA A 377 42.72 -10.20 -28.81
CA ALA A 377 42.95 -9.22 -27.75
C ALA A 377 43.90 -9.76 -26.65
N PHE A 378 43.80 -11.04 -26.31
CA PHE A 378 44.59 -11.69 -25.25
C PHE A 378 45.41 -12.88 -25.76
N PRO A 379 46.50 -12.66 -26.52
CA PRO A 379 47.38 -13.75 -26.99
C PRO A 379 48.01 -14.57 -25.86
N VAL A 380 48.21 -13.97 -24.68
CA VAL A 380 48.87 -14.60 -23.52
C VAL A 380 48.07 -15.79 -22.95
N LEU A 381 46.74 -15.79 -23.12
CA LEU A 381 45.86 -16.86 -22.63
C LEU A 381 45.81 -18.09 -23.55
N TYR A 382 46.48 -18.06 -24.70
CA TYR A 382 46.50 -19.15 -25.68
C TYR A 382 47.95 -19.50 -26.04
N THR A 383 48.33 -20.76 -25.85
CA THR A 383 49.65 -21.27 -26.27
C THR A 383 49.84 -21.07 -27.77
N ASN A 384 50.82 -20.25 -28.15
CA ASN A 384 51.12 -20.00 -29.57
C ASN A 384 51.73 -21.26 -30.19
N LYS A 385 50.99 -21.91 -31.10
CA LYS A 385 51.41 -23.16 -31.75
C LYS A 385 52.51 -23.00 -32.80
N ASP A 386 52.96 -21.78 -33.06
CA ASP A 386 54.06 -21.51 -34.00
C ASP A 386 55.42 -22.08 -33.55
N LEU A 387 55.53 -22.58 -32.32
CA LEU A 387 56.72 -23.25 -31.78
C LEU A 387 56.63 -24.80 -31.82
N ASP A 388 55.50 -25.38 -32.23
CA ASP A 388 55.22 -26.84 -32.16
C ASP A 388 56.03 -27.69 -33.18
N GLY A 389 57.02 -27.13 -33.89
CA GLY A 389 57.83 -27.81 -34.93
C GLY A 389 57.07 -28.17 -36.23
N LYS A 390 55.73 -28.16 -36.22
CA LYS A 390 54.87 -28.47 -37.36
C LYS A 390 54.90 -27.39 -38.45
N LEU A 391 55.08 -27.82 -39.71
CA LEU A 391 55.33 -26.98 -40.88
C LEU A 391 54.06 -26.33 -41.47
N TYR A 392 52.88 -26.92 -41.24
CA TYR A 392 51.60 -26.49 -41.82
C TYR A 392 50.50 -26.29 -40.75
N ASP A 393 49.67 -25.26 -40.94
CA ASP A 393 48.52 -24.97 -40.07
C ASP A 393 47.34 -25.92 -40.32
N ALA A 394 47.16 -26.37 -41.57
CA ALA A 394 46.23 -27.44 -41.91
C ALA A 394 46.61 -28.19 -43.21
N TYR A 395 46.38 -29.50 -43.23
CA TYR A 395 46.31 -30.32 -44.44
C TYR A 395 44.93 -30.16 -45.09
N VAL A 396 44.84 -30.09 -46.41
CA VAL A 396 43.56 -30.01 -47.13
C VAL A 396 43.33 -31.31 -47.91
N ALA A 397 42.33 -32.10 -47.49
CA ALA A 397 41.86 -33.28 -48.21
C ALA A 397 40.58 -32.92 -48.98
N TYR A 398 40.58 -33.13 -50.30
CA TYR A 398 39.46 -32.83 -51.20
C TYR A 398 39.38 -33.89 -52.32
N PRO A 399 38.24 -34.06 -53.01
CA PRO A 399 38.13 -35.00 -54.12
C PRO A 399 38.97 -34.58 -55.33
N LEU A 400 39.91 -35.43 -55.74
CA LEU A 400 40.73 -35.23 -56.93
C LEU A 400 39.97 -35.61 -58.22
N PRO A 401 40.45 -35.20 -59.41
CA PRO A 401 39.92 -35.70 -60.67
C PRO A 401 39.88 -37.24 -60.69
N CYS A 402 38.77 -37.81 -61.14
CA CYS A 402 38.39 -39.25 -61.09
C CYS A 402 37.84 -39.80 -59.76
N ALA A 403 37.92 -39.06 -58.64
CA ALA A 403 37.31 -39.50 -57.37
C ALA A 403 35.78 -39.30 -57.34
N ALA A 404 35.08 -40.08 -56.49
CA ALA A 404 33.66 -39.89 -56.28
C ALA A 404 33.38 -38.49 -55.69
N GLY A 405 32.39 -37.78 -56.23
CA GLY A 405 32.05 -36.43 -55.80
C GLY A 405 33.03 -35.32 -56.19
N TYR A 406 33.94 -35.57 -57.12
CA TYR A 406 34.66 -34.53 -57.85
C TYR A 406 33.69 -33.59 -58.59
N SER A 407 33.94 -32.29 -58.49
CA SER A 407 33.38 -31.25 -59.35
C SER A 407 34.44 -30.16 -59.54
N LYS A 408 34.45 -29.52 -60.72
CA LYS A 408 35.35 -28.40 -61.03
C LYS A 408 35.21 -27.26 -60.02
N ASP A 409 34.01 -27.06 -59.45
CA ASP A 409 33.77 -26.04 -58.44
C ASP A 409 34.43 -26.36 -57.09
N VAL A 410 34.55 -27.65 -56.74
CA VAL A 410 35.20 -28.13 -55.51
C VAL A 410 36.71 -28.02 -55.62
N GLU A 411 37.26 -28.36 -56.78
CA GLU A 411 38.69 -28.19 -57.09
C GLU A 411 39.06 -26.70 -57.15
N ALA A 412 38.29 -25.87 -57.85
CA ALA A 412 38.49 -24.42 -57.88
C ALA A 412 38.39 -23.79 -56.48
N PHE A 413 37.41 -24.22 -55.66
CA PHE A 413 37.34 -23.80 -54.27
C PHE A 413 38.60 -24.18 -53.49
N SER A 414 39.04 -25.43 -53.59
CA SER A 414 40.14 -25.97 -52.79
C SER A 414 41.51 -25.41 -53.19
N ILE A 415 41.77 -25.22 -54.48
CA ILE A 415 43.06 -24.75 -55.02
C ILE A 415 43.13 -23.22 -55.11
N GLN A 416 42.03 -22.52 -55.41
CA GLN A 416 42.05 -21.07 -55.63
C GLN A 416 41.45 -20.30 -54.45
N THR A 417 40.18 -20.52 -54.14
CA THR A 417 39.46 -19.69 -53.15
C THR A 417 39.97 -19.90 -51.71
N LEU A 418 40.26 -21.14 -51.33
CA LEU A 418 40.69 -21.50 -49.98
C LEU A 418 42.07 -20.90 -49.64
N PRO A 419 43.13 -21.02 -50.48
CA PRO A 419 44.38 -20.26 -50.36
C PRO A 419 44.19 -18.74 -50.34
N GLN A 420 43.39 -18.19 -51.25
CA GLN A 420 43.19 -16.75 -51.35
C GLN A 420 42.68 -16.16 -50.03
N VAL A 421 41.74 -16.83 -49.34
CA VAL A 421 41.24 -16.35 -48.06
C VAL A 421 42.16 -16.75 -46.89
N LEU A 422 42.54 -18.02 -46.77
CA LEU A 422 43.26 -18.48 -45.58
C LEU A 422 44.75 -18.12 -45.57
N GLU A 423 45.44 -18.19 -46.72
CA GLU A 423 46.86 -17.88 -46.83
C GLU A 423 47.09 -16.38 -47.05
N GLN A 424 46.40 -15.72 -47.99
CA GLN A 424 46.64 -14.29 -48.24
C GLN A 424 45.99 -13.40 -47.17
N SER A 425 44.68 -13.54 -46.91
CA SER A 425 43.96 -12.63 -45.99
C SER A 425 44.11 -12.98 -44.50
N CYS A 426 44.39 -14.24 -44.18
CA CYS A 426 44.50 -14.74 -42.80
C CYS A 426 45.89 -15.29 -42.43
N SER A 427 46.84 -15.33 -43.38
CA SER A 427 48.25 -15.71 -43.17
C SER A 427 48.50 -17.12 -42.62
N TYR A 428 47.53 -18.04 -42.71
CA TYR A 428 47.77 -19.47 -42.44
C TYR A 428 48.67 -20.07 -43.52
N LYS A 429 49.29 -21.22 -43.23
CA LYS A 429 50.02 -22.01 -44.23
C LYS A 429 49.33 -23.37 -44.42
N LEU A 430 48.78 -23.63 -45.61
CA LEU A 430 48.10 -24.88 -45.93
C LEU A 430 49.04 -25.84 -46.66
N PHE A 431 48.79 -27.14 -46.54
CA PHE A 431 49.29 -28.14 -47.49
C PHE A 431 48.13 -28.60 -48.36
N ILE A 432 48.29 -28.49 -49.68
CA ILE A 432 47.30 -28.90 -50.67
C ILE A 432 47.93 -29.95 -51.60
N PRO A 433 47.39 -31.20 -51.64
CA PRO A 433 47.89 -32.22 -52.55
C PRO A 433 47.74 -31.76 -54.01
N GLY A 434 48.70 -32.10 -54.87
CA GLY A 434 48.78 -31.63 -56.25
C GLY A 434 49.43 -30.26 -56.43
N ARG A 435 49.38 -29.36 -55.43
CA ARG A 435 50.10 -28.07 -55.44
C ARG A 435 51.44 -28.15 -54.72
N ASP A 436 51.44 -28.72 -53.52
CA ASP A 436 52.56 -28.63 -52.57
C ASP A 436 53.40 -29.93 -52.48
N CYS A 437 53.03 -30.97 -53.24
CA CYS A 437 53.73 -32.25 -53.26
C CYS A 437 54.86 -32.29 -54.30
N LEU A 438 55.97 -32.94 -53.96
CA LEU A 438 57.10 -33.14 -54.87
C LEU A 438 56.77 -34.21 -55.94
N PRO A 439 57.07 -33.97 -57.24
CA PRO A 439 56.82 -34.95 -58.28
C PRO A 439 57.70 -36.19 -58.07
N GLY A 440 57.09 -37.38 -58.08
CA GLY A 440 57.76 -38.67 -57.90
C GLY A 440 57.79 -39.21 -56.46
N GLN A 441 57.27 -38.49 -55.46
CA GLN A 441 57.13 -39.01 -54.09
C GLN A 441 56.02 -40.07 -54.01
N SER A 442 56.22 -41.10 -53.17
CA SER A 442 55.19 -42.10 -52.84
C SER A 442 53.95 -41.43 -52.23
N ILE A 443 52.76 -41.84 -52.69
CA ILE A 443 51.48 -41.27 -52.24
C ILE A 443 51.27 -41.54 -50.73
N VAL A 444 51.64 -42.73 -50.26
CA VAL A 444 51.41 -43.15 -48.87
C VAL A 444 52.28 -42.36 -47.91
N ASP A 445 53.59 -42.31 -48.18
CA ASP A 445 54.55 -41.59 -47.33
C ASP A 445 54.26 -40.08 -47.36
N SER A 446 53.93 -39.54 -48.54
CA SER A 446 53.55 -38.13 -48.71
C SER A 446 52.31 -37.75 -47.88
N VAL A 447 51.28 -38.60 -47.84
CA VAL A 447 50.09 -38.34 -47.00
C VAL A 447 50.45 -38.41 -45.52
N GLU A 448 51.21 -39.43 -45.12
CA GLU A 448 51.57 -39.68 -43.72
C GLU A 448 52.44 -38.54 -43.13
N GLU A 449 53.53 -38.19 -43.81
CA GLU A 449 54.45 -37.12 -43.40
C GLU A 449 53.75 -35.76 -43.34
N ASN A 450 52.95 -35.40 -44.36
CA ASN A 450 52.33 -34.07 -44.43
C ASN A 450 51.11 -33.93 -43.50
N ILE A 451 50.40 -35.03 -43.19
CA ILE A 451 49.41 -35.04 -42.11
C ILE A 451 50.11 -34.86 -40.75
N GLN A 452 51.23 -35.56 -40.51
CA GLN A 452 52.00 -35.40 -39.26
C GLN A 452 52.57 -33.98 -39.12
N ALA A 453 53.06 -33.38 -40.21
CA ALA A 453 53.54 -32.00 -40.26
C ALA A 453 52.43 -30.93 -40.14
N SER A 454 51.15 -31.33 -40.16
CA SER A 454 49.99 -30.43 -40.09
C SER A 454 49.36 -30.36 -38.70
N ARG A 455 48.91 -29.16 -38.29
CA ARG A 455 48.25 -28.95 -36.98
C ARG A 455 46.78 -29.37 -36.97
N ARG A 456 46.13 -29.36 -38.14
CA ARG A 456 44.73 -29.76 -38.37
C ARG A 456 44.59 -30.39 -39.74
N LEU A 457 43.43 -30.98 -40.02
CA LEU A 457 43.06 -31.40 -41.38
C LEU A 457 41.69 -30.85 -41.74
N LEU A 458 41.59 -30.20 -42.89
CA LEU A 458 40.35 -29.75 -43.52
C LEU A 458 39.91 -30.87 -44.47
N LEU A 459 38.81 -31.54 -44.15
CA LEU A 459 38.19 -32.55 -45.02
C LEU A 459 37.03 -31.87 -45.75
N ILE A 460 37.23 -31.60 -47.04
CA ILE A 460 36.26 -30.97 -47.93
C ILE A 460 35.48 -32.08 -48.65
N TYR A 461 34.15 -32.04 -48.59
CA TYR A 461 33.31 -33.04 -49.24
C TYR A 461 31.96 -32.50 -49.73
N THR A 462 31.44 -33.21 -50.73
CA THR A 462 30.13 -33.07 -51.37
C THR A 462 29.21 -34.22 -50.98
N ALA A 463 27.95 -34.21 -51.43
CA ALA A 463 27.00 -35.29 -51.12
C ALA A 463 27.43 -36.66 -51.70
N SER A 464 28.27 -36.65 -52.74
CA SER A 464 28.75 -37.81 -53.47
C SER A 464 30.18 -38.26 -53.10
N SER A 465 30.92 -37.51 -52.26
CA SER A 465 32.31 -37.87 -51.87
C SER A 465 32.47 -39.19 -51.12
N PHE A 466 31.38 -39.76 -50.60
CA PHE A 466 31.39 -41.05 -49.92
C PHE A 466 30.39 -42.06 -50.51
N THR A 467 29.78 -41.74 -51.66
CA THR A 467 28.85 -42.65 -52.34
C THR A 467 29.58 -43.56 -53.31
N SER A 468 30.30 -44.55 -52.78
CA SER A 468 30.85 -45.64 -53.58
C SER A 468 29.73 -46.40 -54.29
N LYS A 469 29.88 -46.67 -55.59
CA LYS A 469 28.99 -47.57 -56.34
C LYS A 469 29.16 -48.99 -55.80
N ARG A 470 28.30 -49.41 -54.86
CA ARG A 470 28.14 -50.83 -54.53
C ARG A 470 27.72 -51.60 -55.78
N HIS A 471 28.64 -52.35 -56.37
CA HIS A 471 28.28 -53.45 -57.24
C HIS A 471 27.40 -54.42 -56.46
N THR A 472 26.19 -54.67 -56.96
CA THR A 472 25.25 -55.64 -56.39
C THR A 472 25.68 -57.05 -56.79
N SER A 473 26.67 -57.60 -56.10
CA SER A 473 27.01 -59.02 -56.16
C SER A 473 26.02 -59.86 -55.34
N SER A 474 24.80 -60.00 -55.87
CA SER A 474 23.99 -61.21 -55.65
C SER A 474 24.42 -62.19 -56.74
N THR A 475 25.14 -63.26 -56.43
CA THR A 475 24.52 -64.51 -55.96
C THR A 475 25.54 -65.34 -55.17
N SER A 476 25.05 -66.05 -54.15
CA SER A 476 25.82 -67.00 -53.36
C SER A 476 26.34 -68.19 -54.19
N SER A 477 27.55 -68.67 -53.88
CA SER A 477 27.79 -70.09 -53.53
C SER A 477 29.23 -70.32 -53.06
N ASN A 478 29.39 -71.21 -52.09
CA ASN A 478 30.69 -71.71 -51.64
C ASN A 478 31.44 -72.44 -52.77
N ASN A 479 32.78 -72.41 -52.74
CA ASN A 479 33.57 -73.59 -52.41
C ASN A 479 35.08 -73.31 -52.35
N ASN A 480 35.77 -73.97 -51.42
CA ASN A 480 37.23 -74.07 -51.39
C ASN A 480 37.68 -75.21 -52.33
N ASN A 481 38.84 -75.04 -53.00
CA ASN A 481 39.88 -76.03 -53.35
C ASN A 481 40.85 -75.37 -54.35
N ILE A 482 42.16 -75.30 -54.11
CA ILE A 482 43.18 -76.37 -54.12
C ILE A 482 43.38 -77.00 -55.53
N ILE A 483 44.46 -76.54 -56.18
CA ILE A 483 45.43 -77.27 -57.03
C ILE A 483 44.89 -78.37 -57.97
N SER A 484 45.00 -78.15 -59.29
CA SER A 484 45.74 -79.06 -60.19
C SER A 484 46.05 -78.43 -61.55
N LYS A 485 47.17 -78.86 -62.16
CA LYS A 485 47.65 -78.45 -63.49
C LYS A 485 46.96 -79.23 -64.61
N ASN A 486 47.14 -78.70 -65.83
CA ASN A 486 47.15 -79.32 -67.17
C ASN A 486 46.00 -78.85 -68.06
N SER A 487 46.13 -78.68 -69.37
CA SER A 487 47.23 -78.44 -70.33
C SER A 487 46.60 -78.73 -71.69
N ASN A 488 46.93 -77.97 -72.74
CA ASN A 488 46.59 -78.25 -74.15
C ASN A 488 45.08 -78.12 -74.49
N SER A 489 44.66 -77.76 -75.70
CA SER A 489 45.35 -77.13 -76.86
C SER A 489 44.30 -76.70 -77.90
N SER A 490 44.66 -75.73 -78.77
CA SER A 490 44.40 -75.66 -80.24
C SER A 490 43.14 -76.37 -80.83
N GLU A 491 42.31 -75.82 -81.72
CA GLU A 491 42.55 -75.02 -82.95
C GLU A 491 41.26 -74.23 -83.30
N ASN A 492 41.34 -72.95 -83.68
CA ASN A 492 41.39 -72.41 -85.06
C ASN A 492 40.34 -72.92 -86.06
N THR A 493 39.45 -72.02 -86.50
CA THR A 493 39.13 -71.86 -87.94
C THR A 493 38.76 -70.40 -88.21
N GLU A 494 39.29 -69.82 -89.29
CA GLU A 494 39.20 -68.41 -89.62
C GLU A 494 38.01 -68.07 -90.54
N SER A 495 37.54 -66.83 -90.48
CA SER A 495 37.02 -66.15 -91.67
C SER A 495 37.31 -64.64 -91.61
N MET A 496 38.09 -64.15 -92.58
CA MET A 496 38.23 -62.75 -93.03
C MET A 496 36.85 -62.04 -93.08
N MET A 497 36.64 -60.71 -92.99
CA MET A 497 37.46 -59.48 -92.86
C MET A 497 36.45 -58.35 -92.43
N ASN A 498 36.79 -57.10 -92.06
CA ASN A 498 38.04 -56.33 -92.11
C ASN A 498 38.05 -55.20 -91.04
N ASN A 499 39.17 -54.48 -90.95
CA ASN A 499 39.45 -53.11 -90.43
C ASN A 499 38.27 -52.24 -89.89
N THR A 500 38.42 -51.50 -88.78
CA THR A 500 39.57 -50.61 -88.49
C THR A 500 39.87 -50.48 -86.99
N ILE A 501 41.16 -50.35 -86.66
CA ILE A 501 41.72 -50.18 -85.31
C ILE A 501 41.83 -48.69 -84.96
N PHE A 502 41.36 -48.29 -83.76
CA PHE A 502 42.24 -47.63 -82.78
C PHE A 502 41.73 -47.86 -81.35
N ASP A 503 42.54 -48.54 -80.55
CA ASP A 503 42.32 -48.79 -79.13
C ASP A 503 42.80 -47.58 -78.31
N GLY A 504 42.19 -47.40 -77.15
CA GLY A 504 42.42 -46.28 -76.24
C GLY A 504 41.70 -46.50 -74.90
N SER A 505 41.66 -47.74 -74.42
CA SER A 505 41.08 -48.06 -73.11
C SER A 505 41.94 -47.52 -71.96
N GLU A 506 41.79 -46.23 -71.66
CA GLU A 506 42.46 -45.59 -70.53
C GLU A 506 41.91 -46.17 -69.21
N GLN A 507 42.75 -46.92 -68.51
CA GLN A 507 42.36 -47.62 -67.28
C GLN A 507 42.04 -46.63 -66.18
N VAL A 508 40.79 -46.65 -65.71
CA VAL A 508 40.32 -45.86 -64.57
C VAL A 508 41.08 -46.32 -63.31
N TYR A 509 42.04 -45.52 -62.87
CA TYR A 509 42.66 -45.66 -61.55
C TYR A 509 41.67 -45.22 -60.48
N GLU A 510 41.18 -46.18 -59.71
CA GLU A 510 40.23 -45.95 -58.61
C GLU A 510 40.85 -45.25 -57.39
N ASP A 511 39.95 -44.71 -56.57
CA ASP A 511 40.09 -43.69 -55.51
C ASP A 511 41.02 -44.06 -54.31
N THR A 512 42.29 -44.35 -54.57
CA THR A 512 43.24 -44.76 -53.51
C THR A 512 43.68 -43.61 -52.60
N ARG A 513 43.81 -42.37 -53.09
CA ARG A 513 44.38 -41.27 -52.28
C ARG A 513 43.38 -40.67 -51.29
N GLN A 514 42.16 -40.31 -51.71
CA GLN A 514 41.20 -39.67 -50.79
C GLN A 514 40.74 -40.65 -49.70
N GLN A 515 40.59 -41.93 -50.04
CA GLN A 515 40.30 -42.98 -49.07
C GLN A 515 41.44 -43.12 -48.04
N LEU A 516 42.71 -43.11 -48.47
CA LEU A 516 43.88 -43.14 -47.57
C LEU A 516 43.92 -41.92 -46.65
N GLU A 517 43.79 -40.70 -47.20
CA GLU A 517 43.76 -39.44 -46.43
C GLU A 517 42.63 -39.45 -45.39
N CYS A 518 41.43 -39.90 -45.75
CA CYS A 518 40.29 -40.00 -44.84
C CYS A 518 40.55 -41.02 -43.72
N VAL A 519 41.04 -42.23 -44.03
CA VAL A 519 41.34 -43.27 -43.02
C VAL A 519 42.44 -42.81 -42.06
N ALA A 520 43.54 -42.28 -42.57
CA ALA A 520 44.65 -41.75 -41.77
C ALA A 520 44.21 -40.58 -40.87
N ALA A 521 43.38 -39.67 -41.39
CA ALA A 521 42.82 -38.57 -40.63
C ALA A 521 41.88 -39.04 -39.51
N MET A 522 41.01 -40.01 -39.79
CA MET A 522 40.02 -40.53 -38.83
C MET A 522 40.69 -41.35 -37.72
N HIS A 523 41.71 -42.15 -38.03
CA HIS A 523 42.52 -42.86 -37.03
C HIS A 523 43.12 -41.88 -36.01
N ARG A 524 43.82 -40.85 -36.51
CA ARG A 524 44.44 -39.80 -35.69
C ARG A 524 43.45 -38.97 -34.89
N ALA A 525 42.27 -38.69 -35.44
CA ALA A 525 41.27 -37.84 -34.81
C ALA A 525 40.39 -38.56 -33.77
N LEU A 526 40.13 -39.86 -33.96
CA LEU A 526 39.21 -40.64 -33.12
C LEU A 526 39.90 -41.59 -32.14
N LEU A 527 41.09 -42.11 -32.48
CA LEU A 527 41.81 -43.09 -31.64
C LEU A 527 43.01 -42.45 -30.93
N GLU A 528 43.89 -41.77 -31.66
CA GLU A 528 45.08 -41.13 -31.06
C GLU A 528 44.77 -39.79 -30.37
N GLY A 529 43.78 -39.05 -30.86
CA GLY A 529 43.53 -37.65 -30.47
C GLY A 529 44.62 -36.67 -30.93
N SER A 530 45.57 -37.11 -31.76
CA SER A 530 46.76 -36.36 -32.18
C SER A 530 46.48 -35.26 -33.22
N LEU A 531 45.34 -35.35 -33.91
CA LEU A 531 44.93 -34.43 -34.99
C LEU A 531 43.48 -34.00 -34.83
N LYS A 532 43.20 -32.70 -35.02
CA LYS A 532 41.82 -32.20 -35.12
C LYS A 532 41.39 -32.03 -36.58
N VAL A 533 40.47 -32.88 -37.01
CA VAL A 533 39.79 -32.81 -38.32
C VAL A 533 38.66 -31.78 -38.26
N VAL A 534 38.53 -31.00 -39.34
CA VAL A 534 37.50 -29.97 -39.55
C VAL A 534 36.75 -30.35 -40.82
N LEU A 535 35.47 -30.68 -40.66
CA LEU A 535 34.59 -31.08 -41.75
C LEU A 535 34.04 -29.83 -42.47
N VAL A 536 34.20 -29.77 -43.80
CA VAL A 536 33.72 -28.67 -44.65
C VAL A 536 32.75 -29.22 -45.69
N GLU A 537 31.49 -28.82 -45.60
CA GLU A 537 30.40 -29.24 -46.47
C GLU A 537 30.10 -28.18 -47.50
N LEU A 538 30.31 -28.51 -48.78
CA LEU A 538 30.03 -27.58 -49.88
C LEU A 538 28.56 -27.61 -50.34
N GLU A 539 27.86 -28.73 -50.14
CA GLU A 539 26.48 -28.96 -50.61
C GLU A 539 25.52 -29.35 -49.46
N GLU A 540 24.21 -29.16 -49.67
CA GLU A 540 23.17 -29.54 -48.70
C GLU A 540 22.92 -31.05 -48.75
N ILE A 541 23.57 -31.80 -47.85
CA ILE A 541 23.51 -33.27 -47.79
C ILE A 541 22.21 -33.72 -47.11
N THR A 542 21.36 -34.44 -47.84
CA THR A 542 20.12 -35.00 -47.31
C THR A 542 20.37 -36.09 -46.24
N PRO A 543 19.43 -36.33 -45.31
CA PRO A 543 19.57 -37.40 -44.31
C PRO A 543 19.80 -38.80 -44.90
N ALA A 544 19.23 -39.07 -46.07
CA ALA A 544 19.41 -40.34 -46.79
C ALA A 544 20.84 -40.50 -47.34
N GLN A 545 21.42 -39.43 -47.90
CA GLN A 545 22.83 -39.43 -48.35
C GLN A 545 23.80 -39.54 -47.17
N LEU A 546 23.51 -38.87 -46.05
CA LEU A 546 24.32 -38.96 -44.83
C LEU A 546 24.41 -40.40 -44.29
N ALA A 547 23.35 -41.20 -44.43
CA ALA A 547 23.35 -42.60 -43.98
C ALA A 547 24.36 -43.48 -44.73
N LEU A 548 24.76 -43.09 -45.95
CA LEU A 548 25.77 -43.79 -46.76
C LEU A 548 27.21 -43.49 -46.33
N PHE A 549 27.44 -42.45 -45.51
CA PHE A 549 28.79 -42.03 -45.14
C PHE A 549 29.43 -43.01 -44.14
N PRO A 550 30.78 -43.10 -44.08
CA PRO A 550 31.48 -43.85 -43.05
C PRO A 550 31.04 -43.48 -41.63
N GLU A 551 30.98 -44.47 -40.74
CA GLU A 551 30.53 -44.26 -39.36
C GLU A 551 31.45 -43.30 -38.59
N SER A 552 32.76 -43.33 -38.86
CA SER A 552 33.75 -42.38 -38.34
C SER A 552 33.41 -40.93 -38.70
N VAL A 553 33.12 -40.65 -39.96
CA VAL A 553 32.72 -39.32 -40.46
C VAL A 553 31.41 -38.87 -39.82
N ARG A 554 30.40 -39.75 -39.75
CA ARG A 554 29.12 -39.47 -39.08
C ARG A 554 29.29 -39.15 -37.60
N HIS A 555 30.07 -39.95 -36.87
CA HIS A 555 30.35 -39.72 -35.45
C HIS A 555 31.05 -38.38 -35.24
N LEU A 556 32.06 -38.06 -36.06
CA LEU A 556 32.78 -36.80 -36.02
C LEU A 556 31.86 -35.60 -36.31
N ARG A 557 30.96 -35.71 -37.31
CA ARG A 557 29.95 -34.69 -37.64
C ARG A 557 29.03 -34.40 -36.44
N THR A 558 28.55 -35.44 -35.75
CA THR A 558 27.69 -35.29 -34.56
C THR A 558 28.45 -34.70 -33.37
N LYS A 559 29.73 -35.01 -33.19
CA LYS A 559 30.54 -34.54 -32.04
C LYS A 559 31.13 -33.14 -32.22
N GLN A 560 31.61 -32.79 -33.41
CA GLN A 560 32.35 -31.55 -33.66
C GLN A 560 31.58 -30.52 -34.50
N GLY A 561 30.47 -30.93 -35.13
CA GLY A 561 29.81 -30.17 -36.19
C GLY A 561 30.56 -30.23 -37.52
N ALA A 562 29.92 -29.73 -38.58
CA ALA A 562 30.52 -29.48 -39.87
C ALA A 562 30.24 -28.03 -40.30
N VAL A 563 31.22 -27.41 -40.96
CA VAL A 563 31.13 -26.05 -41.48
C VAL A 563 30.44 -26.10 -42.84
N CYS A 564 29.21 -25.62 -42.90
CA CYS A 564 28.36 -25.77 -44.08
C CYS A 564 28.36 -24.49 -44.93
N TRP A 565 28.77 -24.59 -46.19
CA TRP A 565 28.75 -23.51 -47.18
C TRP A 565 27.32 -23.03 -47.48
N TRP A 566 26.44 -23.97 -47.84
CA TRP A 566 25.06 -23.76 -48.27
C TRP A 566 24.19 -23.01 -47.25
N LYS A 567 24.47 -23.14 -45.95
CA LYS A 567 23.74 -22.44 -44.87
C LYS A 567 23.75 -20.91 -45.02
N TYR A 568 24.70 -20.37 -45.78
CA TYR A 568 24.90 -18.93 -45.93
C TYR A 568 24.60 -18.39 -47.34
N GLN A 569 24.10 -19.24 -48.26
CA GLN A 569 23.70 -18.81 -49.61
C GLN A 569 22.25 -18.33 -49.70
N ARG A 570 21.38 -18.67 -48.73
CA ARG A 570 19.98 -18.24 -48.75
C ARG A 570 19.85 -16.74 -48.40
N PRO A 571 19.27 -15.88 -49.26
CA PRO A 571 18.95 -14.51 -48.88
C PRO A 571 17.87 -14.51 -47.80
N THR A 572 18.11 -13.78 -46.70
CA THR A 572 17.16 -13.67 -45.59
C THR A 572 15.95 -12.80 -45.94
N GLN A 573 14.96 -13.36 -46.64
CA GLN A 573 13.60 -12.83 -46.68
C GLN A 573 12.81 -13.27 -45.44
N ARG A 574 12.91 -12.49 -44.35
CA ARG A 574 11.83 -12.24 -43.38
C ARG A 574 12.23 -11.06 -42.49
N TRP A 575 11.25 -10.45 -41.82
CA TRP A 575 11.34 -9.16 -41.11
C TRP A 575 11.25 -7.91 -42.02
N ARG A 576 10.14 -7.78 -42.74
CA ARG A 576 9.49 -6.47 -42.91
C ARG A 576 8.13 -6.46 -42.20
N THR A 577 7.92 -5.41 -41.40
CA THR A 577 6.63 -4.81 -41.02
C THR A 577 5.53 -5.68 -40.40
N CYS A 578 5.52 -5.76 -39.06
CA CYS A 578 4.27 -5.69 -38.29
C CYS A 578 3.98 -4.23 -37.91
N LEU A 579 3.67 -3.38 -38.91
CA LEU A 579 3.36 -1.96 -38.65
C LEU A 579 2.59 -1.26 -39.79
N ARG A 580 1.42 -1.79 -40.19
CA ARG A 580 0.25 -0.95 -40.52
C ARG A 580 -1.05 -1.74 -40.66
N ARG A 581 -2.13 -1.00 -40.45
CA ARG A 581 -3.54 -1.35 -40.60
C ARG A 581 -3.97 -1.18 -42.07
N ARG A 582 -5.00 -1.94 -42.46
CA ARG A 582 -5.92 -1.80 -43.62
C ARG A 582 -5.62 -2.53 -44.94
N GLU A 583 -6.72 -3.17 -45.36
CA GLU A 583 -7.24 -3.44 -46.71
C GLU A 583 -6.65 -4.58 -47.58
N HIS A 584 -7.60 -5.31 -48.17
CA HIS A 584 -7.43 -6.38 -49.15
C HIS A 584 -7.12 -5.77 -50.53
N GLU A 585 -6.30 -6.44 -51.33
CA GLU A 585 -6.67 -6.84 -52.70
C GLU A 585 -5.68 -7.89 -53.23
N GLU A 586 -6.17 -8.79 -54.09
CA GLU A 586 -5.36 -9.81 -54.76
C GLU A 586 -4.63 -9.22 -55.97
N LYS A 587 -3.40 -9.69 -56.24
CA LYS A 587 -2.98 -9.98 -57.62
C LYS A 587 -1.79 -10.93 -57.72
N ASP A 588 -1.77 -11.56 -58.88
CA ASP A 588 -1.07 -12.80 -59.22
C ASP A 588 0.23 -12.54 -60.00
N GLY A 589 1.09 -13.55 -60.10
CA GLY A 589 2.07 -13.68 -61.18
C GLY A 589 3.47 -13.07 -60.98
N GLN A 590 4.45 -13.97 -60.77
CA GLN A 590 5.45 -14.36 -61.78
C GLN A 590 6.92 -14.29 -61.31
N ASP A 591 7.58 -15.45 -61.38
CA ASP A 591 9.00 -15.64 -61.07
C ASP A 591 9.93 -14.98 -62.09
N THR A 592 11.17 -14.68 -61.67
CA THR A 592 12.31 -14.57 -62.60
C THR A 592 13.61 -14.89 -61.87
N ASP A 593 14.40 -15.81 -62.44
CA ASP A 593 15.64 -16.33 -61.86
C ASP A 593 16.73 -15.26 -61.66
N PHE A 594 17.42 -15.35 -60.51
CA PHE A 594 18.68 -14.64 -60.26
C PHE A 594 19.77 -15.64 -59.85
N SER A 595 20.71 -15.87 -60.77
CA SER A 595 21.89 -16.72 -60.55
C SER A 595 22.76 -16.20 -59.40
N PRO A 596 23.02 -16.99 -58.32
CA PRO A 596 23.86 -16.53 -57.21
C PRO A 596 25.34 -16.54 -57.56
N SER A 597 26.06 -15.47 -57.20
CA SER A 597 27.51 -15.38 -57.38
C SER A 597 28.30 -16.32 -56.46
N LEU A 598 29.32 -16.99 -57.02
CA LEU A 598 30.17 -17.99 -56.37
C LEU A 598 31.19 -17.37 -55.38
N SER A 599 30.72 -16.64 -54.36
CA SER A 599 31.57 -16.09 -53.31
C SER A 599 31.05 -16.44 -51.89
N PRO A 600 31.83 -17.14 -51.06
CA PRO A 600 31.39 -17.56 -49.72
C PRO A 600 31.21 -16.41 -48.73
N SER A 601 30.18 -16.51 -47.89
CA SER A 601 29.85 -15.46 -46.93
C SER A 601 30.94 -15.23 -45.87
N PHE A 602 30.97 -14.01 -45.31
CA PHE A 602 31.85 -13.67 -44.18
C PHE A 602 31.60 -14.51 -42.91
N ARG A 603 30.40 -15.09 -42.74
CA ARG A 603 30.07 -15.97 -41.61
C ARG A 603 30.73 -17.35 -41.74
N PHE A 604 30.75 -17.92 -42.95
CA PHE A 604 31.44 -19.18 -43.25
C PHE A 604 32.93 -19.10 -42.89
N TRP A 605 33.62 -18.02 -43.30
CA TRP A 605 35.03 -17.80 -42.96
C TRP A 605 35.30 -17.51 -41.47
N LYS A 606 34.33 -16.98 -40.73
CA LYS A 606 34.44 -16.87 -39.26
C LYS A 606 34.35 -18.26 -38.61
N GLU A 607 33.47 -19.12 -39.10
CA GLU A 607 33.31 -20.48 -38.58
C GLU A 607 34.56 -21.35 -38.88
N ILE A 608 35.10 -21.32 -40.12
CA ILE A 608 36.40 -21.95 -40.43
C ILE A 608 37.50 -21.46 -39.48
N ARG A 609 37.61 -20.14 -39.25
CA ARG A 609 38.63 -19.58 -38.34
C ARG A 609 38.42 -19.93 -36.87
N TYR A 610 37.18 -20.11 -36.43
CA TYR A 610 36.91 -20.63 -35.08
C TYR A 610 37.53 -22.01 -34.88
N HIS A 611 37.49 -22.84 -35.93
CA HIS A 611 38.09 -24.18 -36.02
C HIS A 611 39.57 -24.22 -36.45
N MET A 612 40.25 -23.09 -36.72
CA MET A 612 41.69 -23.03 -37.03
C MET A 612 42.59 -22.91 -35.78
N PRO A 613 43.92 -23.17 -35.86
CA PRO A 613 44.82 -22.98 -34.72
C PRO A 613 44.91 -21.50 -34.33
N VAL A 614 45.14 -21.21 -33.04
CA VAL A 614 45.37 -19.84 -32.59
C VAL A 614 46.82 -19.49 -32.86
N ARG A 615 47.05 -18.37 -33.56
CA ARG A 615 48.37 -17.86 -33.88
C ARG A 615 48.73 -16.68 -32.97
N GLY A 616 49.97 -16.65 -32.47
CA GLY A 616 50.56 -15.44 -31.91
C GLY A 616 50.89 -14.41 -32.99
N LYS A 617 51.16 -13.16 -32.58
CA LYS A 617 51.72 -12.16 -33.50
C LYS A 617 53.14 -12.58 -33.86
N ARG A 618 53.46 -12.73 -35.17
CA ARG A 618 54.84 -12.89 -35.62
C ARG A 618 55.67 -11.68 -35.16
N VAL A 619 56.73 -11.92 -34.41
CA VAL A 619 57.81 -10.93 -34.25
C VAL A 619 58.69 -11.06 -35.48
N VAL A 620 58.59 -10.08 -36.39
CA VAL A 620 59.47 -10.00 -37.56
C VAL A 620 60.90 -9.82 -37.06
N HIS A 621 61.72 -10.85 -37.21
CA HIS A 621 63.17 -10.71 -37.11
C HIS A 621 63.69 -10.32 -38.51
N PRO A 622 64.61 -9.35 -38.62
CA PRO A 622 65.20 -9.02 -39.91
C PRO A 622 66.05 -10.19 -40.41
N GLU A 623 66.02 -10.43 -41.73
CA GLU A 623 66.89 -11.41 -42.38
C GLU A 623 68.35 -11.08 -42.10
N ARG A 624 69.09 -12.04 -41.51
CA ARG A 624 70.55 -12.02 -41.57
C ARG A 624 70.98 -12.68 -42.87
N THR A 625 71.41 -11.86 -43.81
CA THR A 625 72.19 -12.27 -44.98
C THR A 625 73.42 -13.04 -44.51
N ALA A 626 73.44 -14.36 -44.74
CA ALA A 626 74.61 -15.19 -44.53
C ALA A 626 75.26 -15.44 -45.89
N LEU A 627 76.18 -14.56 -46.27
CA LEU A 627 77.11 -14.83 -47.37
C LEU A 627 78.16 -15.85 -46.91
N LEU A 628 78.43 -16.81 -47.80
CA LEU A 628 79.64 -17.64 -47.94
C LEU A 628 80.78 -17.41 -46.93
N ASN A 629 81.23 -18.49 -46.31
CA ASN A 629 82.65 -18.89 -46.37
C ASN A 629 82.86 -20.34 -45.94
N LEU A 630 83.71 -21.05 -46.72
CA LEU A 630 84.13 -22.46 -46.63
C LEU A 630 83.05 -23.51 -46.92
#